data_AF-A0A453EJJ8-F1
#
_entry.id   AF-A0A453EJJ8-F1
#
_cell.length_a   1.000
_cell.length_b   1.000
_cell.length_c   1.000
_cell.angle_alpha   90.00
_cell.angle_beta   90.00
_cell.angle_gamma   90.00
#
_symmetry.space_group_name_H-M   'P 1'
#
loop_
_entity.id
_entity.type
_entity.pdbx_description
1 polymer ?
#
loop_
_entity_poly.entity_id
_entity_poly.type
_entity_poly.pdbx_seq_one_letter_code
_entity_poly.pdbx_strand_id
1 'polypeptide(L)'
;MIQGMHLGCVPDHHLLALHLWSTDGLNAKEFALLRSIVAARAPSRLLVFGLSPQLLALAAVNSGQGAATASVTDSAEDARGMLVGRGPSSSAAVHVSRYPDPAGEAWAVLRRARSSSVCRRPTGTVRKLGCRLVLTSLPREVLDARWDVVVVDGPSGAGEVPGGGKDGRHVHHGRAREGPKRWT
;
A
#
# COMPACT_ATOMS: atom_id res chain seq x y z
N MET A 1 -26.66 31.83 38.20
CA MET A 1 -26.15 32.46 36.98
C MET A 1 -25.14 31.49 36.37
N ILE A 2 -25.53 30.79 35.30
CA ILE A 2 -24.74 29.76 34.63
C ILE A 2 -24.22 30.37 33.33
N GLN A 3 -22.90 30.35 33.15
CA GLN A 3 -22.22 30.45 31.85
C GLN A 3 -20.89 29.73 32.07
N GLY A 4 -20.64 28.53 31.54
CA GLY A 4 -20.91 28.09 30.18
C GLY A 4 -19.57 27.98 29.49
N MET A 5 -18.77 26.98 29.89
CA MET A 5 -17.42 26.75 29.35
C MET A 5 -17.58 26.13 27.96
N HIS A 6 -17.34 26.95 26.94
CA HIS A 6 -17.44 26.51 25.56
C HIS A 6 -16.24 25.61 25.25
N LEU A 7 -16.50 24.30 25.12
CA LEU A 7 -15.62 23.37 24.45
C LEU A 7 -15.35 23.89 23.03
N GLY A 8 -14.16 24.41 22.79
CA GLY A 8 -13.64 24.65 21.46
C GLY A 8 -13.16 23.33 20.87
N CYS A 9 -14.01 22.66 20.10
CA CYS A 9 -13.56 21.69 19.11
C CYS A 9 -12.66 22.44 18.13
N VAL A 10 -11.35 22.18 18.17
CA VAL A 10 -10.45 22.52 17.07
C VAL A 10 -10.87 21.65 15.90
N PRO A 11 -11.30 22.21 14.75
CA PRO A 11 -11.68 21.39 13.62
C PRO A 11 -10.41 20.80 13.01
N ASP A 12 -10.34 19.47 12.92
CA ASP A 12 -9.35 18.77 12.12
C ASP A 12 -9.62 19.03 10.63
N HIS A 13 -9.19 20.20 10.13
CA HIS A 13 -9.30 20.59 8.73
C HIS A 13 -8.57 19.59 7.78
N HIS A 14 -7.70 18.73 8.32
CA HIS A 14 -7.04 17.66 7.58
C HIS A 14 -7.94 16.44 7.28
N LEU A 15 -8.98 16.18 8.09
CA LEU A 15 -9.85 15.02 7.88
C LEU A 15 -10.87 15.25 6.75
N LEU A 16 -11.31 16.49 6.56
CA LEU A 16 -12.26 16.86 5.51
C LEU A 16 -11.62 16.81 4.09
N ALA A 17 -10.32 17.07 3.97
CA ALA A 17 -9.60 16.97 2.70
C ALA A 17 -9.38 15.51 2.24
N LEU A 18 -9.44 14.54 3.14
CA LEU A 18 -9.25 13.11 2.84
C LEU A 18 -10.51 12.43 2.30
N HIS A 19 -11.68 13.08 2.38
CA HIS A 19 -12.97 12.50 1.99
C HIS A 19 -13.36 12.77 0.52
N LEU A 20 -12.54 13.50 -0.23
CA LEU A 20 -12.96 14.08 -1.52
C LEU A 20 -12.28 13.51 -2.76
N TRP A 21 -11.53 12.41 -2.67
CA TRP A 21 -11.09 11.73 -3.88
C TRP A 21 -10.70 10.26 -3.64
N SER A 22 -11.19 9.42 -4.55
CA SER A 22 -10.94 7.99 -4.74
C SER A 22 -11.82 6.99 -3.97
N THR A 23 -12.61 6.24 -4.73
CA THR A 23 -13.21 4.95 -4.35
C THR A 23 -12.20 3.80 -4.32
N ASP A 24 -10.93 4.07 -4.67
CA ASP A 24 -9.82 3.10 -4.69
C ASP A 24 -8.82 3.30 -3.53
N GLY A 25 -9.19 4.05 -2.48
CA GLY A 25 -8.37 4.29 -1.29
C GLY A 25 -8.78 3.46 -0.08
N LEU A 26 -7.94 3.46 0.97
CA LEU A 26 -8.27 2.85 2.26
C LEU A 26 -9.55 3.50 2.81
N ASN A 27 -10.47 2.67 3.32
CA ASN A 27 -11.63 3.22 4.00
C ASN A 27 -11.21 3.84 5.35
N ALA A 28 -12.10 4.63 5.96
CA ALA A 28 -11.80 5.36 7.18
C ALA A 28 -11.33 4.47 8.34
N LYS A 29 -11.87 3.24 8.46
CA LYS A 29 -11.51 2.30 9.53
C LYS A 29 -10.13 1.69 9.28
N GLU A 30 -9.84 1.31 8.05
CA GLU A 30 -8.53 0.78 7.64
C GLU A 30 -7.44 1.83 7.85
N PHE A 31 -7.70 3.06 7.43
CA PHE A 31 -6.75 4.14 7.62
C PHE A 31 -6.55 4.47 9.11
N ALA A 32 -7.61 4.51 9.91
CA ALA A 32 -7.50 4.71 11.35
C ALA A 32 -6.69 3.59 12.03
N LEU A 33 -6.93 2.33 11.66
CA LEU A 33 -6.17 1.19 12.15
C LEU A 33 -4.69 1.32 11.81
N LEU A 34 -4.36 1.54 10.53
CA LEU A 34 -2.97 1.70 10.08
C LEU A 34 -2.26 2.85 10.78
N ARG A 35 -2.92 4.01 10.91
CA ARG A 35 -2.39 5.15 11.68
C ARG A 35 -2.10 4.78 13.13
N SER A 36 -3.01 4.07 13.80
CA SER A 36 -2.84 3.67 15.20
C SER A 36 -1.63 2.75 15.39
N ILE A 37 -1.42 1.81 14.45
CA ILE A 37 -0.29 0.88 14.49
C ILE A 37 1.02 1.63 14.27
N VAL A 38 1.08 2.52 13.27
CA VAL A 38 2.30 3.32 12.99
C VAL A 38 2.61 4.25 14.15
N ALA A 39 1.61 4.95 14.69
CA ALA A 39 1.78 5.86 15.82
C ALA A 39 2.29 5.12 17.07
N ALA A 40 1.76 3.91 17.35
CA ALA A 40 2.21 3.09 18.48
C ALA A 40 3.65 2.56 18.33
N ARG A 41 4.21 2.59 17.11
CA ARG A 41 5.58 2.14 16.79
C ARG A 41 6.54 3.31 16.58
N ALA A 42 6.06 4.55 16.49
CA ALA A 42 6.89 5.71 16.23
C ALA A 42 7.80 6.06 17.43
N PRO A 43 9.03 6.58 17.19
CA PRO A 43 9.69 6.71 15.89
C PRO A 43 10.19 5.36 15.36
N SER A 44 9.97 5.10 14.07
CA SER A 44 10.38 3.84 13.42
C SER A 44 10.89 4.06 12.00
N ARG A 45 11.57 3.03 11.46
CA ARG A 45 11.86 2.92 10.03
C ARG A 45 10.66 2.26 9.35
N LEU A 46 9.82 3.08 8.72
CA LEU A 46 8.60 2.70 8.01
C LEU A 46 8.86 2.57 6.49
N LEU A 47 8.59 1.39 5.93
CA LEU A 47 8.55 1.16 4.49
C LEU A 47 7.11 0.99 4.03
N VAL A 48 6.72 1.68 2.97
CA VAL A 48 5.39 1.56 2.36
C VAL A 48 5.54 1.12 0.91
N PHE A 49 4.94 0.00 0.54
CA PHE A 49 4.71 -0.36 -0.86
C PHE A 49 3.31 0.13 -1.23
N GLY A 50 3.23 1.01 -2.22
CA GLY A 50 2.04 1.81 -2.53
C GLY A 50 2.31 3.30 -2.31
N LEU A 51 1.58 4.13 -3.06
CA LEU A 51 1.68 5.58 -2.98
C LEU A 51 0.30 6.20 -3.12
N SER A 52 -0.25 6.66 -2.00
CA SER A 52 -1.45 7.48 -1.94
C SER A 52 -1.29 8.55 -0.86
N PRO A 53 -2.00 9.67 -0.94
CA PRO A 53 -2.03 10.68 0.11
C PRO A 53 -2.38 10.16 1.51
N GLN A 54 -3.28 9.18 1.62
CA GLN A 54 -3.55 8.52 2.90
C GLN A 54 -2.30 7.82 3.43
N LEU A 55 -1.64 6.99 2.61
CA LEU A 55 -0.42 6.30 3.00
C LEU A 55 0.74 7.27 3.29
N LEU A 56 0.85 8.37 2.53
CA LEU A 56 1.86 9.39 2.74
C LEU A 56 1.66 10.14 4.08
N ALA A 57 0.40 10.31 4.50
CA ALA A 57 0.07 10.92 5.79
C ALA A 57 0.49 10.05 6.99
N LEU A 58 0.87 8.78 6.79
CA LEU A 58 1.49 7.96 7.84
C LEU A 58 2.86 8.49 8.24
N ALA A 59 3.59 9.15 7.32
CA ALA A 59 4.88 9.77 7.63
C ALA A 59 4.76 10.87 8.70
N ALA A 60 3.62 11.58 8.75
CA ALA A 60 3.40 12.64 9.73
C ALA A 60 3.24 12.10 11.16
N VAL A 61 2.66 10.90 11.32
CA VAL A 61 2.53 10.26 12.64
C VAL A 61 3.79 9.48 13.04
N ASN A 62 4.65 9.13 12.07
CA ASN A 62 5.97 8.56 12.32
C ASN A 62 7.02 9.69 12.49
N SER A 63 6.99 10.36 13.63
CA SER A 63 7.86 11.50 13.94
C SER A 63 8.79 11.24 15.13
N GLY A 64 9.84 12.05 15.26
CA GLY A 64 10.86 11.92 16.31
C GLY A 64 12.24 11.54 15.75
N GLN A 65 13.24 11.55 16.63
CA GLN A 65 14.62 11.23 16.25
C GLN A 65 14.72 9.76 15.83
N GLY A 66 15.32 9.51 14.67
CA GLY A 66 15.47 8.16 14.11
C GLY A 66 14.28 7.68 13.27
N ALA A 67 13.19 8.45 13.18
CA ALA A 67 12.10 8.15 12.27
C ALA A 67 12.56 8.29 10.81
N ALA A 68 12.25 7.29 9.99
CA ALA A 68 12.48 7.32 8.56
C ALA A 68 11.27 6.71 7.86
N THR A 69 10.79 7.34 6.81
CA THR A 69 9.71 6.78 5.99
C THR A 69 10.16 6.71 4.54
N ALA A 70 9.94 5.57 3.87
CA ALA A 70 10.13 5.43 2.43
C ALA A 70 8.89 4.80 1.80
N SER A 71 8.49 5.32 0.65
CA SER A 71 7.39 4.79 -0.15
C SER A 71 7.92 4.28 -1.50
N VAL A 72 7.40 3.15 -1.95
CA VAL A 72 7.75 2.52 -3.23
C VAL A 72 6.50 2.39 -4.08
N THR A 73 6.54 2.90 -5.30
CA THR A 73 5.47 2.78 -6.31
C THR A 73 6.03 2.25 -7.63
N ASP A 74 5.20 1.63 -8.45
CA ASP A 74 5.53 1.31 -9.84
C ASP A 74 5.05 2.35 -10.86
N SER A 75 4.22 3.30 -10.43
CA SER A 75 3.77 4.42 -11.23
C SER A 75 4.70 5.63 -11.08
N ALA A 76 5.45 5.93 -12.15
CA ALA A 76 6.23 7.17 -12.23
C ALA A 76 5.35 8.42 -12.25
N GLU A 77 4.10 8.30 -12.72
CA GLU A 77 3.13 9.38 -12.74
C GLU A 77 2.67 9.72 -11.32
N ASP A 78 2.29 8.73 -10.52
CA ASP A 78 1.88 8.91 -9.13
C ASP A 78 3.01 9.55 -8.32
N ALA A 79 4.25 9.07 -8.52
CA ALA A 79 5.42 9.65 -7.87
C ALA A 79 5.59 11.13 -8.23
N ARG A 80 5.46 11.51 -9.51
CA ARG A 80 5.55 12.91 -9.93
C ARG A 80 4.41 13.75 -9.35
N GLY A 81 3.18 13.28 -9.41
CA GLY A 81 2.01 13.97 -8.88
C GLY A 81 2.14 14.27 -7.39
N MET A 82 2.65 13.31 -6.61
CA MET A 82 2.87 13.47 -5.17
C MET A 82 4.05 14.40 -4.81
N LEU A 83 5.06 14.48 -5.67
CA LEU A 83 6.20 15.37 -5.47
C LEU A 83 5.88 16.82 -5.81
N VAL A 84 5.00 17.07 -6.79
CA VAL A 84 4.57 18.43 -7.19
C VAL A 84 3.80 19.15 -6.07
N GLY A 85 3.07 18.43 -5.23
CA GLY A 85 2.35 18.99 -4.09
C GLY A 85 3.17 19.10 -2.78
N ARG A 86 4.45 18.75 -2.80
CA ARG A 86 5.26 18.60 -1.58
C ARG A 86 6.13 19.81 -1.30
N GLY A 87 6.01 20.35 -0.08
CA GLY A 87 6.96 21.35 0.43
C GLY A 87 8.34 20.74 0.76
N PRO A 88 9.39 21.57 0.94
CA PRO A 88 10.78 21.11 1.10
C PRO A 88 11.06 20.18 2.29
N SER A 89 10.15 20.13 3.28
CA SER A 89 10.37 19.48 4.58
C SER A 89 9.73 18.10 4.71
N SER A 90 9.34 17.45 3.62
CA SER A 90 8.68 16.16 3.72
C SER A 90 9.69 15.02 3.97
N SER A 91 9.65 14.43 5.16
CA SER A 91 10.60 13.41 5.64
C SER A 91 10.46 12.02 4.99
N ALA A 92 9.54 11.83 4.04
CA ALA A 92 9.35 10.53 3.39
C ALA A 92 9.98 10.48 2.00
N ALA A 93 10.91 9.57 1.79
CA ALA A 93 11.47 9.29 0.46
C ALA A 93 10.42 8.59 -0.42
N VAL A 94 10.42 8.85 -1.73
CA VAL A 94 9.55 8.16 -2.69
C VAL A 94 10.42 7.57 -3.79
N HIS A 95 10.25 6.27 -4.05
CA HIS A 95 11.02 5.53 -5.03
C HIS A 95 10.09 4.88 -6.06
N VAL A 96 10.51 4.95 -7.32
CA VAL A 96 9.84 4.23 -8.40
C VAL A 96 10.58 2.91 -8.64
N SER A 97 9.86 1.79 -8.63
CA SER A 97 10.40 0.45 -8.88
C SER A 97 9.53 -0.30 -9.88
N ARG A 98 10.15 -1.11 -10.74
CA ARG A 98 9.40 -1.95 -11.68
C ARG A 98 9.19 -3.34 -11.12
N TYR A 99 7.95 -3.81 -11.11
CA TYR A 99 7.65 -5.21 -10.85
C TYR A 99 7.73 -5.99 -12.17
N PRO A 100 8.53 -7.08 -12.24
CA PRO A 100 8.70 -7.83 -13.49
C PRO A 100 7.48 -8.69 -13.84
N ASP A 101 6.67 -9.05 -12.84
CA ASP A 101 5.56 -9.99 -12.98
C ASP A 101 4.23 -9.26 -12.74
N PRO A 102 3.22 -9.40 -13.62
CA PRO A 102 1.88 -8.87 -13.39
C PRO A 102 1.20 -9.60 -12.23
N ALA A 103 0.24 -8.94 -11.57
CA ALA A 103 -0.42 -9.47 -10.39
C ALA A 103 -1.14 -10.81 -10.62
N GLY A 104 -1.74 -11.03 -11.80
CA GLY A 104 -2.42 -12.28 -12.17
C GLY A 104 -1.46 -13.45 -12.36
N GLU A 105 -0.18 -13.20 -12.58
CA GLU A 105 0.86 -14.24 -12.59
C GLU A 105 1.36 -14.59 -11.18
N ALA A 106 0.93 -13.88 -10.12
CA ALA A 106 1.46 -14.05 -8.77
C ALA A 106 1.40 -15.51 -8.29
N TRP A 107 0.30 -16.22 -8.55
CA TRP A 107 0.19 -17.63 -8.15
C TRP A 107 1.23 -18.53 -8.85
N ALA A 108 1.45 -18.33 -10.15
CA ALA A 108 2.43 -19.10 -10.91
C ALA A 108 3.86 -18.80 -10.45
N VAL A 109 4.16 -17.54 -10.16
CA VAL A 109 5.46 -17.10 -9.63
C VAL A 109 5.71 -17.70 -8.24
N LEU A 110 4.74 -17.60 -7.33
CA LEU A 110 4.84 -18.16 -5.98
C LEU A 110 5.00 -19.69 -6.01
N ARG A 111 4.28 -20.39 -6.90
CA ARG A 111 4.41 -21.85 -7.04
C ARG A 111 5.83 -22.24 -7.46
N ARG A 112 6.39 -21.59 -8.48
CA ARG A 112 7.77 -21.84 -8.92
C ARG A 112 8.79 -21.54 -7.83
N ALA A 113 8.60 -20.44 -7.12
CA ALA A 113 9.51 -20.02 -6.05
C ALA A 113 9.53 -21.03 -4.88
N ARG A 114 8.38 -21.57 -4.48
CA ARG A 114 8.31 -22.59 -3.41
C ARG A 114 9.08 -23.87 -3.74
N SER A 115 9.14 -24.24 -5.02
CA SER A 115 9.90 -25.39 -5.51
C SER A 115 11.39 -25.10 -5.73
N SER A 116 11.82 -23.84 -5.66
CA SER A 116 13.21 -23.44 -5.87
C SER A 116 14.00 -23.43 -4.56
N SER A 117 15.09 -24.20 -4.51
CA SER A 117 16.02 -24.21 -3.38
C SER A 117 16.68 -22.84 -3.13
N VAL A 118 16.96 -22.11 -4.22
CA VAL A 118 17.53 -20.74 -4.20
C VAL A 118 16.58 -19.75 -3.52
N CYS A 119 15.27 -19.88 -3.73
CA CYS A 119 14.27 -19.03 -3.10
C CYS A 119 14.02 -19.41 -1.63
N ARG A 120 14.10 -20.71 -1.28
CA ARG A 120 13.83 -21.18 0.09
C ARG A 120 14.95 -20.85 1.07
N ARG A 121 16.21 -20.89 0.61
CA ARG A 121 17.39 -20.54 1.42
C ARG A 121 18.21 -19.48 0.70
N PRO A 122 17.76 -18.22 0.73
CA PRO A 122 18.52 -17.13 0.14
C PRO A 122 19.89 -17.07 0.82
N THR A 123 20.94 -17.40 0.08
CA THR A 123 22.34 -17.30 0.51
C THR A 123 23.02 -16.20 -0.31
N GLY A 124 23.66 -15.26 0.38
CA GLY A 124 24.28 -14.09 -0.26
C GLY A 124 23.37 -12.87 -0.38
N THR A 125 23.82 -11.87 -1.15
CA THR A 125 23.10 -10.59 -1.30
C THR A 125 21.84 -10.74 -2.14
N VAL A 126 20.75 -10.09 -1.74
CA VAL A 126 19.44 -10.11 -2.42
C VAL A 126 19.58 -10.00 -3.95
N ARG A 127 20.36 -9.03 -4.45
CA ARG A 127 20.57 -8.80 -5.90
C ARG A 127 21.28 -9.90 -6.68
N LYS A 128 21.94 -10.86 -6.01
CA LYS A 128 22.66 -11.98 -6.65
C LYS A 128 21.86 -13.28 -6.61
N LEU A 129 20.71 -13.28 -5.96
CA LEU A 129 19.86 -14.46 -5.88
C LEU A 129 19.19 -14.69 -7.23
N GLY A 130 19.31 -15.90 -7.77
CA GLY A 130 18.55 -16.35 -8.95
C GLY A 130 17.06 -16.61 -8.67
N CYS A 131 16.50 -16.02 -7.61
CA CYS A 131 15.09 -16.20 -7.23
C CYS A 131 14.23 -15.12 -7.87
N ARG A 132 13.24 -15.52 -8.68
CA ARG A 132 12.33 -14.60 -9.38
C ARG A 132 11.48 -13.71 -8.44
N LEU A 133 11.30 -14.09 -7.18
CA LEU A 133 10.60 -13.25 -6.18
C LEU A 133 11.42 -12.03 -5.74
N VAL A 134 12.70 -11.96 -6.08
CA VAL A 134 13.55 -10.88 -5.61
C VAL A 134 13.32 -9.62 -6.43
N LEU A 135 12.99 -8.53 -5.73
CA LEU A 135 12.83 -7.20 -6.30
C LEU A 135 14.18 -6.50 -6.48
N THR A 136 14.94 -6.91 -7.51
CA THR A 136 16.28 -6.38 -7.79
C THR A 136 16.29 -4.92 -8.28
N SER A 137 15.12 -4.40 -8.67
CA SER A 137 14.91 -3.02 -9.13
C SER A 137 14.82 -2.01 -7.99
N LEU A 138 14.67 -2.45 -6.74
CA LEU A 138 14.60 -1.55 -5.61
C LEU A 138 15.95 -0.86 -5.37
N PRO A 139 15.94 0.44 -4.98
CA PRO A 139 17.15 1.16 -4.59
C PRO A 139 17.89 0.48 -3.43
N ARG A 140 19.21 0.63 -3.39
CA ARG A 140 20.05 0.07 -2.31
C ARG A 140 19.63 0.56 -0.93
N GLU A 141 19.28 1.83 -0.79
CA GLU A 141 18.79 2.39 0.47
C GLU A 141 17.52 1.70 1.00
N VAL A 142 16.70 1.11 0.12
CA VAL A 142 15.53 0.32 0.52
C VAL A 142 15.92 -1.12 0.85
N LEU A 143 16.79 -1.74 0.05
CA LEU A 143 17.21 -3.13 0.20
C LEU A 143 18.18 -3.38 1.36
N ASP A 144 19.08 -2.43 1.61
CA ASP A 144 20.14 -2.56 2.62
C ASP A 144 19.69 -2.05 4.00
N ALA A 145 18.56 -1.35 4.05
CA ALA A 145 17.93 -0.88 5.27
C ALA A 145 17.21 -2.01 6.03
N ARG A 146 17.30 -1.96 7.36
CA ARG A 146 16.36 -2.67 8.24
C ARG A 146 15.11 -1.82 8.39
N TRP A 147 13.93 -2.43 8.25
CA TRP A 147 12.64 -1.77 8.39
C TRP A 147 11.90 -2.38 9.58
N ASP A 148 11.35 -1.53 10.43
CA ASP A 148 10.64 -1.95 11.65
C ASP A 148 9.17 -2.23 11.34
N VAL A 149 8.61 -1.47 10.41
CA VAL A 149 7.23 -1.60 9.93
C VAL A 149 7.24 -1.58 8.41
N VAL A 150 6.56 -2.55 7.80
CA VAL A 150 6.33 -2.61 6.35
C VAL A 150 4.82 -2.61 6.11
N VAL A 151 4.33 -1.60 5.40
CA VAL A 151 2.96 -1.50 4.91
C VAL A 151 2.96 -1.89 3.44
N VAL A 152 2.06 -2.78 3.05
CA VAL A 152 1.90 -3.22 1.66
C VAL A 152 0.48 -2.94 1.24
N ASP A 153 0.30 -1.97 0.34
CA ASP A 153 -0.95 -1.73 -0.36
C ASP A 153 -1.07 -2.73 -1.52
N GLY A 154 -2.26 -3.29 -1.68
CA GLY A 154 -2.51 -4.31 -2.69
C GLY A 154 -2.58 -3.71 -4.10
N PRO A 155 -2.27 -4.49 -5.15
CA PRO A 155 -2.52 -4.04 -6.51
C PRO A 155 -4.02 -3.75 -6.72
N SER A 156 -4.34 -2.72 -7.51
CA SER A 156 -5.72 -2.44 -7.87
C SER A 156 -6.27 -3.57 -8.74
N GLY A 157 -7.46 -4.08 -8.39
CA GLY A 157 -8.10 -5.20 -9.11
C GLY A 157 -8.61 -4.86 -10.51
N ALA A 158 -8.33 -3.64 -11.01
CA ALA A 158 -8.79 -3.14 -12.30
C ALA A 158 -7.97 -3.75 -13.44
N GLY A 159 -8.32 -4.99 -13.82
CA GLY A 159 -7.75 -5.66 -14.99
C GLY A 159 -7.79 -7.18 -14.94
N GLU A 160 -8.01 -7.78 -13.77
CA GLU A 160 -7.82 -9.22 -13.56
C GLU A 160 -9.00 -9.86 -12.83
N VAL A 161 -10.21 -9.69 -13.37
CA VAL A 161 -11.32 -10.60 -13.06
C VAL A 161 -11.26 -11.75 -14.07
N PRO A 162 -10.97 -13.00 -13.66
CA PRO A 162 -11.21 -14.15 -14.52
C PRO A 162 -12.72 -14.23 -14.81
N GLY A 163 -13.12 -13.80 -16.01
CA GLY A 163 -14.52 -13.73 -16.42
C GLY A 163 -14.99 -12.36 -16.92
N GLY A 164 -14.12 -11.33 -16.93
CA GLY A 164 -14.42 -10.02 -17.52
C GLY A 164 -14.45 -10.05 -19.05
N GLY A 165 -15.43 -10.73 -19.62
CA GLY A 165 -15.75 -10.61 -21.04
C GLY A 165 -16.06 -9.15 -21.35
N LYS A 166 -15.36 -8.58 -22.33
CA LYS A 166 -15.74 -7.34 -22.99
C LYS A 166 -17.06 -7.58 -23.70
N ASP A 167 -18.17 -7.34 -23.01
CA ASP A 167 -19.44 -7.14 -23.67
C ASP A 167 -20.31 -6.25 -22.77
N GLY A 168 -20.43 -4.99 -23.17
CA GLY A 168 -21.34 -4.04 -22.54
C GLY A 168 -22.78 -4.51 -22.73
N ARG A 169 -23.37 -5.08 -21.68
CA ARG A 169 -24.83 -5.16 -21.53
C ARG A 169 -25.19 -4.97 -20.06
N HIS A 170 -26.09 -4.01 -19.86
CA HIS A 170 -26.68 -3.60 -18.59
C HIS A 170 -27.10 -4.81 -17.75
N VAL A 171 -26.61 -4.89 -16.51
CA VAL A 171 -27.00 -5.92 -15.55
C VAL A 171 -28.35 -5.52 -14.94
N HIS A 172 -29.42 -6.16 -15.40
CA HIS A 172 -30.69 -6.18 -14.67
C HIS A 172 -30.54 -7.07 -13.42
N HIS A 173 -30.96 -6.55 -12.27
CA HIS A 173 -31.03 -7.28 -11.00
C HIS A 173 -31.93 -8.52 -11.14
N GLY A 174 -31.32 -9.72 -11.13
CA GLY A 174 -32.00 -11.01 -11.06
C GLY A 174 -31.75 -11.69 -9.72
N ARG A 175 -32.82 -11.90 -8.94
CA ARG A 175 -32.86 -12.59 -7.66
C ARG A 175 -32.32 -14.03 -7.77
N ALA A 176 -31.32 -14.39 -6.97
CA ALA A 176 -30.77 -15.74 -6.88
C ALA A 176 -31.84 -16.73 -6.37
N ARG A 177 -32.04 -17.84 -7.09
CA ARG A 177 -32.65 -19.05 -6.52
C ARG A 177 -31.54 -20.05 -6.25
N GLU A 178 -31.38 -20.38 -4.97
CA GLU A 178 -30.51 -21.44 -4.48
C GLU A 178 -31.03 -22.81 -4.91
N GLY A 179 -30.14 -23.64 -5.45
CA GLY A 179 -30.36 -25.07 -5.68
C GLY A 179 -29.17 -25.86 -5.12
N PRO A 180 -29.39 -27.03 -4.49
CA PRO A 180 -28.37 -27.70 -3.69
C PRO A 180 -27.28 -28.33 -4.56
N LYS A 181 -26.03 -27.97 -4.31
CA LYS A 181 -24.86 -28.61 -4.93
C LYS A 181 -24.40 -29.79 -4.07
N ARG A 182 -24.58 -31.01 -4.58
CA ARG A 182 -24.02 -32.25 -4.04
C ARG A 182 -22.59 -32.38 -4.59
N TRP A 183 -21.61 -32.56 -3.70
CA TRP A 183 -20.23 -32.85 -4.07
C TRP A 183 -20.02 -34.37 -4.08
N THR A 184 -19.53 -34.90 -5.19
CA THR A 184 -18.86 -36.21 -5.29
C THR A 184 -17.38 -35.96 -5.53
#